data_AF-A0AAV3UE56-F1
#
_entry.id   AF-A0AAV3UE56-F1
#
_cell.length_a   1.000
_cell.length_b   1.000
_cell.length_c   1.000
_cell.angle_alpha   90.00
_cell.angle_beta   90.00
_cell.angle_gamma   90.00
#
_symmetry.space_group_name_H-M   'P 1'
#
loop_
_entity.id
_entity.type
_entity.pdbx_description
1 polymer ?
#
loop_
_entity_poly.entity_id
_entity_poly.type
_entity_poly.pdbx_seq_one_letter_code
_entity_poly.pdbx_strand_id
1 'polypeptide(L)' 'MSSEQILGTTTVTQRWRISLIKAVREEFADEGVEIEEGDRLVFKKRDGQIVVEPA' A
#
# COMPACT_ATOMS: atom_id res chain seq x y z
N MET A 1 14.47 3.12 -15.92
CA MET A 1 13.38 4.08 -15.64
C MET A 1 12.26 3.26 -15.04
N SER A 2 12.05 3.34 -13.73
CA SER A 2 10.82 2.79 -13.14
C SER A 2 9.69 3.74 -13.58
N SER A 3 8.70 3.22 -14.29
CA SER A 3 7.47 3.97 -14.58
C SER A 3 6.68 4.06 -13.28
N GLU A 4 6.76 5.20 -12.62
CA GLU A 4 5.91 5.49 -11.46
C GLU A 4 4.45 5.57 -11.93
N GLN A 5 3.58 4.80 -11.29
CA GLN A 5 2.14 4.80 -11.53
C GLN A 5 1.42 5.25 -10.27
N ILE A 6 0.55 6.26 -10.41
CA ILE A 6 -0.31 6.71 -9.32
C ILE A 6 -1.57 5.83 -9.33
N LEU A 7 -1.70 4.96 -8.32
CA LEU A 7 -2.87 4.09 -8.16
C LEU A 7 -4.10 4.82 -7.58
N GLY A 8 -3.88 5.98 -6.96
CA GLY A 8 -4.92 6.84 -6.42
C GLY A 8 -4.44 7.61 -5.19
N THR A 9 -5.37 8.25 -4.48
CA THR A 9 -5.10 8.98 -3.24
C THR A 9 -6.08 8.58 -2.15
N THR A 10 -5.65 8.70 -0.89
CA THR A 10 -6.50 8.49 0.29
C THR A 10 -6.19 9.58 1.32
N THR A 11 -7.17 9.88 2.16
CA THR A 11 -7.01 10.88 3.22
C THR A 11 -6.64 10.19 4.52
N VAL A 12 -5.76 10.80 5.31
CA VAL A 12 -5.46 10.34 6.67
C VAL A 12 -6.72 10.47 7.53
N THR A 13 -7.11 9.37 8.17
CA THR A 13 -8.27 9.31 9.05
C THR A 13 -7.86 9.32 10.52
N GLN A 14 -8.82 9.13 11.43
CA GLN A 14 -8.58 9.12 12.87
C GLN A 14 -7.46 8.17 13.26
N ARG A 15 -6.61 8.65 14.19
CA ARG A 15 -5.42 7.95 14.70
C ARG A 15 -4.37 7.65 13.61
N TRP A 16 -4.21 8.56 12.65
CA TRP A 16 -3.19 8.46 11.60
C TRP A 16 -3.33 7.23 10.70
N ARG A 17 -4.56 6.71 10.56
CA ARG A 17 -4.83 5.53 9.75
C ARG A 17 -5.10 5.90 8.30
N ILE A 18 -4.54 5.12 7.39
CA ILE A 18 -4.85 5.15 5.96
C ILE A 18 -5.51 3.82 5.58
N SER A 19 -6.45 3.88 4.65
CA SER A 19 -7.06 2.68 4.06
C SER A 19 -6.33 2.34 2.77
N LEU A 20 -6.04 1.05 2.55
CA LEU A 20 -5.66 0.57 1.22
C LEU A 20 -6.87 0.66 0.30
N ILE A 21 -6.79 1.53 -0.70
CA ILE A 21 -7.84 1.67 -1.71
C ILE A 21 -7.89 0.43 -2.60
N LYS A 22 -9.04 0.22 -3.26
CA LYS A 22 -9.28 -0.96 -4.10
C LYS A 22 -8.13 -1.21 -5.09
N ALA A 23 -7.67 -0.19 -5.81
CA ALA A 23 -6.58 -0.30 -6.77
C ALA A 23 -5.29 -0.88 -6.15
N VAL A 24 -4.91 -0.46 -4.95
CA VAL A 24 -3.70 -0.98 -4.28
C VAL A 24 -3.86 -2.46 -3.89
N ARG A 25 -5.06 -2.87 -3.47
CA ARG A 25 -5.34 -4.28 -3.16
C ARG A 25 -5.36 -5.16 -4.40
N GLU A 26 -5.82 -4.64 -5.53
CA GLU A 26 -5.79 -5.34 -6.81
C GLU A 26 -4.36 -5.57 -7.28
N GLU A 27 -3.46 -4.60 -7.17
CA GLU A 27 -2.03 -4.80 -7.49
C GLU A 27 -1.40 -5.91 -6.62
N PHE A 28 -1.69 -5.95 -5.31
CA PHE A 28 -1.22 -7.06 -4.47
C PHE A 28 -1.77 -8.42 -4.94
N ALA A 29 -3.06 -8.49 -5.28
CA ALA A 29 -3.69 -9.71 -5.77
C ALA A 29 -3.10 -10.17 -7.11
N ASP A 30 -2.79 -9.24 -8.01
CA ASP A 30 -2.12 -9.51 -9.29
C ASP A 30 -0.70 -10.04 -9.10
N GLU A 31 -0.02 -9.64 -8.02
CA GLU A 31 1.26 -10.21 -7.58
C GLU A 31 1.12 -11.54 -6.82
N GLY A 32 -0.11 -12.06 -6.66
CA GLY A 32 -0.40 -13.31 -5.97
C GLY A 32 -0.42 -13.19 -4.45
N VAL A 33 -0.60 -11.98 -3.92
CA VAL A 33 -0.69 -11.70 -2.49
C VAL A 33 -2.11 -11.25 -2.13
N GLU A 34 -2.82 -12.05 -1.35
CA GLU A 34 -4.09 -11.64 -0.75
C GLU A 34 -3.84 -10.88 0.55
N ILE A 35 -4.43 -9.70 0.68
CA ILE A 35 -4.34 -8.85 1.88
C ILE A 35 -5.73 -8.69 2.49
N GLU A 36 -5.85 -9.09 3.75
CA GLU A 36 -7.09 -9.06 4.52
C GLU A 36 -7.07 -8.03 5.65
N GLU A 37 -8.24 -7.75 6.21
CA GLU A 37 -8.33 -6.88 7.38
C GLU A 37 -7.68 -7.54 8.60
N GLY A 38 -6.76 -6.80 9.24
CA GLY A 38 -6.00 -7.30 10.38
C GLY A 38 -4.61 -7.81 10.02
N ASP A 39 -4.33 -8.00 8.73
CA ASP A 39 -2.99 -8.35 8.26
C ASP A 39 -1.99 -7.25 8.58
N ARG A 40 -0.76 -7.69 8.87
CA ARG A 40 0.33 -6.79 9.18
C ARG A 40 1.02 -6.36 7.89
N LEU A 41 1.26 -5.06 7.78
CA LEU A 41 2.08 -4.47 6.72
C LEU A 41 3.35 -3.88 7.33
N VAL A 42 4.41 -3.85 6.53
CA VAL A 42 5.69 -3.22 6.87
C VAL A 42 5.82 -1.91 6.11
N PHE A 43 6.08 -0.84 6.86
CA PHE A 43 6.47 0.45 6.30
C PHE A 43 7.99 0.52 6.23
N LYS A 44 8.56 0.67 5.03
CA LYS A 44 10.00 0.81 4.79
C LYS A 44 10.29 2.19 4.20
N LYS A 45 11.50 2.71 4.45
CA LYS A 45 12.02 3.88 3.75
C LYS A 45 13.00 3.42 2.68
N ARG A 46 12.73 3.74 1.41
CA ARG A 46 13.58 3.38 0.26
C ARG A 46 13.68 4.59 -0.66
N ASP A 47 14.89 5.02 -0.97
CA ASP A 47 15.14 6.15 -1.88
C ASP A 47 14.35 7.43 -1.55
N GLY A 48 14.15 7.68 -0.25
CA GLY A 48 13.38 8.83 0.25
C GLY A 48 11.86 8.66 0.25
N GLN A 49 11.34 7.57 -0.32
CA GLN A 49 9.92 7.21 -0.36
C GLN A 49 9.56 6.25 0.78
N ILE A 50 8.28 6.25 1.18
CA ILE A 50 7.71 5.25 2.08
C ILE A 50 7.09 4.14 1.22
N VAL A 51 7.60 2.92 1.39
CA VAL A 51 7.10 1.71 0.71
C VAL A 51 6.29 0.90 1.71
N VAL A 52 5.15 0.38 1.27
CA VAL A 52 4.28 -0.51 2.06
C VAL A 52 4.33 -1.90 1.44
N GLU A 53 4.71 -2.89 2.24
CA GLU A 53 4.82 -4.29 1.81
C GLU A 53 4.11 -5.22 2.80
N PRO A 54 3.62 -6.39 2.36
CA PRO A 54 3.17 -7.46 3.25
C PRO A 54 4.30 -7.87 4.23
N ALA A 55 3.94 -8.22 5.47
CA ALA A 55 4.90 -8.59 6.51
C ALA A 55 5.35 -10.05 6.46
#